data_AF-A0A9R1RHG9-F1
#
_entry.id   AF-A0A9R1RHG9-F1
#
_cell.length_a   1.000
_cell.length_b   1.000
_cell.length_c   1.000
_cell.angle_alpha   90.00
_cell.angle_beta   90.00
_cell.angle_gamma   90.00
#
_symmetry.space_group_name_H-M   'P 1'
#
loop_
_entity.id
_entity.type
_entity.pdbx_description
1 polymer ?
#
loop_
_entity_poly.entity_id
_entity_poly.type
_entity_poly.pdbx_seq_one_letter_code
_entity_poly.pdbx_strand_id
1 'polypeptide(L)'
;MKILDGTEEGDDPVTVLEKGVKLGKQLASMPDVLERWKVMEDFWAETIIYVAPSHSTGKQHMQHLESGGEFLTHIWALLSHAGILNLNRDKEQGAQAEAV
;
A
#
# COMPACT_ATOMS: atom_id res chain seq x y z
N MET A 1 11.73 -20.89 -11.36
CA MET A 1 10.97 -19.99 -10.48
C MET A 1 11.79 -19.87 -9.20
N LYS A 2 12.48 -18.75 -9.00
CA LYS A 2 13.37 -18.56 -7.84
C LYS A 2 12.48 -18.27 -6.63
N ILE A 3 12.55 -19.15 -5.65
CA ILE A 3 12.04 -18.94 -4.30
C ILE A 3 12.81 -17.72 -3.76
N LEU A 4 12.13 -16.60 -3.61
CA LEU A 4 12.65 -15.47 -2.86
C LEU A 4 12.34 -15.77 -1.40
N ASP A 5 13.40 -16.18 -0.70
CA ASP A 5 13.57 -16.10 0.73
C ASP A 5 12.84 -14.87 1.29
N GLY A 6 11.78 -15.15 2.04
CA GLY A 6 11.08 -14.18 2.85
C GLY A 6 11.95 -13.85 4.06
N THR A 7 12.87 -12.90 3.88
CA THR A 7 13.47 -12.23 5.02
C THR A 7 12.43 -11.25 5.53
N GLU A 8 11.85 -11.56 6.69
CA GLU A 8 11.01 -10.65 7.48
C GLU A 8 11.87 -9.46 7.95
N GLU A 9 12.22 -8.58 7.03
CA GLU A 9 12.84 -7.29 7.32
C GLU A 9 11.69 -6.35 7.69
N GLY A 10 11.33 -6.38 8.98
CA GLY A 10 10.24 -5.60 9.54
C GLY A 10 10.34 -4.11 9.20
N ASP A 11 9.19 -3.43 9.24
CA ASP A 11 8.94 -2.01 8.99
C ASP A 11 9.73 -1.07 9.94
N ASP A 12 11.06 -1.18 9.98
CA ASP A 12 11.90 -0.20 10.63
C ASP A 12 11.90 1.08 9.77
N PRO A 13 11.54 2.24 10.34
CA PRO A 13 11.43 3.50 9.58
C PRO A 13 12.71 3.89 8.83
N VAL A 14 13.89 3.50 9.34
CA VAL A 14 15.17 3.77 8.70
C VAL A 14 15.29 2.94 7.42
N THR A 15 14.91 1.66 7.46
CA THR A 15 14.94 0.78 6.28
C THR A 15 13.97 1.25 5.18
N VAL A 16 12.79 1.76 5.55
CA VAL A 16 11.81 2.33 4.61
C VAL A 16 12.37 3.59 3.94
N LEU A 17 13.01 4.47 4.71
CA LEU A 17 13.65 5.67 4.16
C LEU A 17 14.80 5.29 3.22
N GLU A 18 15.62 4.31 3.57
CA GLU A 18 16.72 3.82 2.72
C GLU A 18 16.20 3.25 1.39
N LYS A 19 15.11 2.46 1.44
CA LYS A 19 14.43 1.94 0.24
C LYS A 19 13.91 3.09 -0.64
N GLY A 20 13.31 4.12 -0.04
CA GLY A 20 12.85 5.32 -0.75
C GLY A 20 13.99 6.11 -1.42
N VAL A 21 15.10 6.34 -0.70
CA VAL A 21 16.29 7.01 -1.25
C VAL A 21 16.88 6.22 -2.42
N LYS A 22 16.95 4.89 -2.30
CA LYS A 22 17.43 4.01 -3.37
C LYS A 22 16.54 4.13 -4.61
N LEU A 23 15.22 4.06 -4.46
CA LEU A 23 14.27 4.22 -5.57
C LEU A 23 14.42 5.59 -6.25
N GLY A 24 14.52 6.67 -5.47
CA GLY A 24 14.70 8.03 -5.99
C GLY A 24 15.97 8.17 -6.84
N LYS A 25 17.08 7.56 -6.40
CA LYS A 25 18.33 7.51 -7.19
C LYS A 25 18.15 6.73 -8.49
N GLN A 26 17.49 5.58 -8.44
CA GLN A 26 17.22 4.78 -9.65
C GLN A 26 16.40 5.56 -10.67
N LEU A 27 15.31 6.22 -10.23
CA LEU A 27 14.48 7.07 -11.09
C LEU A 27 15.29 8.23 -11.68
N ALA A 28 16.10 8.92 -10.88
CA ALA A 28 16.92 10.04 -11.36
C ALA A 28 17.93 9.62 -12.44
N SER A 29 18.46 8.40 -12.36
CA SER A 29 19.41 7.83 -13.32
C SER A 29 18.77 7.28 -14.60
N MET A 30 17.44 7.17 -14.69
CA MET A 30 16.77 6.65 -15.89
C MET A 30 16.82 7.67 -17.04
N PRO A 31 17.45 7.36 -18.19
CA PRO A 31 17.57 8.33 -19.29
C PRO A 31 16.25 8.54 -20.04
N ASP A 32 15.39 7.51 -20.10
CA ASP A 32 14.07 7.60 -20.72
C ASP A 32 13.05 8.22 -19.75
N VAL A 33 12.51 9.37 -20.15
CA VAL A 33 11.53 10.12 -19.35
C VAL A 33 10.18 9.41 -19.30
N LEU A 34 9.77 8.74 -20.37
CA LEU A 34 8.49 8.02 -20.42
C LEU A 34 8.55 6.77 -19.53
N GLU A 35 9.64 6.02 -19.59
CA GLU A 35 9.85 4.86 -18.73
C GLU A 35 9.89 5.28 -17.25
N ARG A 36 10.62 6.37 -16.93
CA ARG A 36 10.67 6.94 -15.58
C ARG A 36 9.29 7.31 -15.05
N TRP A 37 8.47 7.95 -15.88
CA TRP A 37 7.10 8.33 -15.50
C TRP A 37 6.20 7.12 -15.29
N LYS A 38 6.35 6.08 -16.12
CA LYS A 38 5.59 4.84 -15.95
C LYS A 38 5.90 4.15 -14.63
N VAL A 39 7.17 4.05 -14.26
CA VAL A 39 7.58 3.50 -12.95
C VAL A 39 7.02 4.34 -11.80
N MET A 40 7.00 5.67 -11.95
CA MET A 40 6.45 6.57 -10.94
C MET A 40 4.93 6.42 -10.81
N GLU A 41 4.21 6.29 -11.92
CA GLU A 41 2.76 6.02 -11.95
C GLU A 41 2.43 4.71 -11.25
N ASP A 42 3.10 3.61 -11.63
CA ASP A 42 2.89 2.29 -11.04
C ASP A 42 3.14 2.32 -9.53
N PHE A 43 4.23 2.94 -9.09
CA PHE A 43 4.57 3.09 -7.67
C PHE A 43 3.49 3.85 -6.89
N TRP A 44 3.02 4.98 -7.42
CA TRP A 44 1.99 5.78 -6.74
C TRP A 44 0.64 5.07 -6.72
N ALA A 45 0.26 4.39 -7.81
CA ALA A 45 -0.97 3.61 -7.86
C ALA A 45 -0.98 2.50 -6.78
N GLU A 46 0.10 1.73 -6.66
CA GLU A 46 0.25 0.71 -5.63
C GLU A 46 0.27 1.31 -4.22
N THR A 47 1.01 2.40 -4.02
CA THR A 47 1.12 3.07 -2.71
C THR A 47 -0.23 3.61 -2.24
N ILE A 48 -1.01 4.23 -3.13
CA ILE A 48 -2.35 4.76 -2.81
C ILE A 48 -3.29 3.62 -2.40
N ILE A 49 -3.27 2.50 -3.13
CA ILE A 49 -4.10 1.32 -2.82
C ILE A 49 -3.65 0.69 -1.49
N TYR A 50 -2.35 0.66 -1.21
CA TYR A 50 -1.79 0.11 0.03
C TYR A 50 -2.10 0.98 1.25
N VAL A 51 -2.05 2.30 1.12
CA VAL A 51 -2.25 3.25 2.22
C VAL A 51 -3.73 3.50 2.50
N ALA A 52 -4.61 3.43 1.49
CA ALA A 52 -6.04 3.68 1.68
C ALA A 52 -6.70 2.82 2.79
N PRO A 53 -6.34 1.53 3.00
CA PRO A 53 -6.84 0.71 4.11
C PRO A 53 -6.17 0.97 5.46
N SER A 54 -4.91 1.39 5.49
CA SER A 54 -4.11 1.52 6.73
C SER A 54 -4.40 2.81 7.48
N HIS A 55 -4.93 3.82 6.80
CA HIS A 55 -4.98 5.17 7.33
C HIS A 55 -6.09 5.45 8.36
N SER A 56 -7.01 4.51 8.64
CA SER A 56 -7.83 4.60 9.85
C SER A 56 -8.70 3.37 10.15
N THR A 57 -8.89 3.10 11.44
CA THR A 57 -10.10 2.44 11.93
C THR A 57 -11.30 3.14 11.28
N GLY A 58 -12.19 2.42 10.60
CA GLY A 58 -13.27 2.97 9.74
C GLY A 58 -14.17 4.06 10.35
N LYS A 59 -14.03 4.34 11.65
CA LYS A 59 -14.62 5.48 12.38
C LYS A 59 -14.08 6.86 11.94
N GLN A 60 -12.81 7.02 11.55
CA GLN A 60 -12.27 8.32 11.15
C GLN A 60 -12.63 8.67 9.69
N HIS A 61 -12.66 7.70 8.77
CA HIS A 61 -13.19 7.91 7.42
C HIS A 61 -14.70 8.21 7.41
N MET A 62 -15.49 7.56 8.28
CA MET A 62 -16.94 7.85 8.41
C MET A 62 -17.23 9.31 8.79
N GLN A 63 -16.39 9.91 9.65
CA GLN A 63 -16.57 11.30 10.09
C GLN A 63 -16.32 12.34 8.99
N HIS A 64 -15.55 11.99 7.96
CA HIS A 64 -15.22 12.87 6.84
C HIS A 64 -16.03 12.55 5.57
N LEU A 65 -16.88 11.51 5.60
CA LEU A 65 -17.78 11.18 4.48
C LEU A 65 -18.84 12.27 4.27
N GLU A 66 -19.37 12.83 5.35
CA GLU A 66 -20.42 13.86 5.33
C GLU A 66 -19.93 15.22 4.84
N SER A 67 -18.61 15.48 4.95
CA SER A 67 -17.97 16.73 4.52
C SER A 67 -17.30 16.64 3.14
N GLY A 68 -17.40 15.50 2.45
CA GLY A 68 -16.77 15.31 1.14
C GLY A 68 -15.24 15.18 1.21
N GLY A 69 -14.73 14.49 2.24
CA GLY A 69 -13.32 14.45 2.58
C GLY A 69 -12.48 13.48 1.73
N GLU A 70 -11.53 14.06 1.00
CA GLU A 70 -10.26 13.49 0.53
C GLU A 70 -10.30 12.30 -0.47
N PHE A 71 -9.38 12.34 -1.44
CA PHE A 71 -9.23 11.35 -2.52
C PHE A 71 -9.10 9.90 -1.99
N LEU A 72 -8.40 9.71 -0.87
CA LEU A 72 -8.18 8.38 -0.28
C LEU A 72 -9.46 7.75 0.28
N THR A 73 -10.40 8.54 0.79
CA THR A 73 -11.69 8.03 1.31
C THR A 73 -12.52 7.40 0.19
N HIS A 74 -12.46 7.97 -1.02
CA HIS A 74 -13.15 7.43 -2.19
C HIS A 74 -12.53 6.10 -2.63
N ILE A 75 -11.20 6.01 -2.66
CA ILE A 75 -10.49 4.77 -2.96
C ILE A 75 -10.81 3.70 -1.91
N TRP A 76 -10.77 4.04 -0.63
CA TRP A 76 -11.16 3.14 0.45
C TRP A 76 -12.59 2.61 0.30
N ALA A 77 -13.55 3.48 -0.02
CA ALA A 77 -14.95 3.08 -0.20
C ALA A 77 -15.12 2.10 -1.37
N LEU A 78 -14.42 2.34 -2.48
CA LEU A 78 -14.41 1.43 -3.64
C LEU A 78 -13.77 0.08 -3.31
N LEU A 79 -12.63 0.06 -2.62
CA LEU A 79 -11.97 -1.16 -2.19
C LEU A 79 -12.82 -1.96 -1.20
N SER A 80 -13.53 -1.27 -0.29
CA SER A 80 -14.49 -1.88 0.65
C SER A 80 -15.66 -2.52 -0.09
N HIS A 81 -16.27 -1.77 -1.01
CA HIS A 81 -17.41 -2.23 -1.80
C HIS A 81 -17.04 -3.41 -2.72
N ALA A 82 -15.84 -3.40 -3.29
CA ALA A 82 -15.32 -4.52 -4.09
C ALA A 82 -14.96 -5.76 -3.25
N GLY A 83 -15.07 -5.70 -1.92
CA GLY A 83 -14.75 -6.81 -1.01
C GLY A 83 -13.24 -7.04 -0.80
N ILE A 84 -12.38 -6.20 -1.39
CA ILE A 84 -10.91 -6.36 -1.32
C ILE A 84 -10.41 -6.22 0.11
N LEU A 85 -11.03 -5.38 0.93
CA LEU A 85 -10.66 -5.24 2.34
C LEU A 85 -11.05 -6.46 3.20
N ASN A 86 -12.09 -7.20 2.80
CA ASN A 86 -12.55 -8.37 3.54
C ASN A 86 -11.64 -9.59 3.30
N LEU A 87 -11.06 -9.72 2.10
CA LEU A 87 -10.09 -10.78 1.77
C LEU A 87 -8.83 -10.75 2.67
N ASN A 88 -8.38 -9.56 3.08
CA ASN A 88 -7.21 -9.44 3.93
C ASN A 88 -7.49 -9.90 5.37
N ARG A 89 -8.73 -9.71 5.86
CA ARG A 89 -9.15 -10.15 7.19
C ARG A 89 -9.23 -11.67 7.31
N ASP A 90 -9.67 -12.34 6.24
CA ASP A 90 -9.77 -13.80 6.20
C ASP A 90 -8.38 -14.47 6.14
N LYS A 91 -7.39 -13.81 5.52
CA LYS A 91 -5.99 -14.27 5.52
C LYS A 91 -5.30 -14.08 6.87
N GLU A 92 -5.54 -12.97 7.57
CA GLU A 92 -5.01 -12.74 8.92
C GLU A 92 -5.63 -13.66 9.98
N GLN A 93 -6.90 -14.03 9.84
CA GLN A 93 -7.57 -14.98 10.75
C GLN A 93 -7.17 -16.44 10.51
N GLY A 94 -6.91 -16.84 9.25
CA GLY A 94 -6.39 -18.17 8.93
C GLY A 94 -4.99 -18.42 9.50
N ALA A 95 -4.11 -17.42 9.49
CA ALA A 95 -2.77 -17.53 10.07
C ALA A 95 -2.77 -17.65 11.61
N GLN A 96 -3.79 -17.12 12.30
CA GLN A 96 -3.93 -17.27 13.76
C GLN A 96 -4.56 -18.61 14.18
N ALA A 97 -5.30 -19.28 13.29
CA ALA A 97 -5.91 -20.59 13.56
C ALA A 97 -4.94 -21.77 13.36
N GLU A 98 -3.86 -21.59 12.60
CA GLU A 98 -2.85 -22.63 12.31
C GLU A 98 -1.67 -22.61 13.32
N ALA A 99 -1.63 -21.63 14.22
CA ALA A 99 -0.64 -21.49 15.29
C ALA A 99 -1.15 -21.97 16.68
N VAL A 100 -2.27 -22.72 16.73
CA VAL A 100 -2.86 -23.29 17.95
C VAL A 100 -2.89 -24.82 17.86
#